data_AF-A0A7S2ABW0-F1
#
_entry.id   AF-A0A7S2ABW0-F1
#
_cell.length_a   1.000
_cell.length_b   1.000
_cell.length_c   1.000
_cell.angle_alpha   90.00
_cell.angle_beta   90.00
_cell.angle_gamma   90.00
#
_symmetry.space_group_name_H-M   'P 1'
#
loop_
_entity.id
_entity.type
_entity.pdbx_description
1 polymer ?
#
loop_
_entity_poly.entity_id
_entity_poly.type
_entity_poly.pdbx_seq_one_letter_code
_entity_poly.pdbx_strand_id
1 'polypeptide(L)'
;DDRRDSDRYPEGASSSSMRDRRRSVLESRRHDWTQRSLKYYTTVSREQKRRNRGQLPPHASLDSPDDRARVEILARKHYFALRKIKSGQLGHAERIYRRIITELQAEASEEGGEHGKGGCDHANLAVSTLLLALLLQRRGDDKGARSAFLNFFRTAVIENDDPEKECACSAKVLQAYALFEMKKGNGRKSLEIVERAVRLDEELRPVLEWKQFRDVMEEVNNGRYYQRA
;
A
#
# COMPACT_ATOMS: atom_id res chain seq x y z
N ASP A 1 -40.62 66.40 -23.04
CA ASP A 1 -39.54 65.93 -23.93
C ASP A 1 -38.44 65.24 -23.15
N ASP A 2 -38.74 63.98 -22.85
CA ASP A 2 -37.86 62.95 -22.33
C ASP A 2 -36.78 62.59 -23.33
N ARG A 3 -35.51 62.55 -22.89
CA ARG A 3 -34.47 61.63 -23.40
C ARG A 3 -33.47 61.29 -22.30
N ARG A 4 -33.85 60.32 -21.45
CA ARG A 4 -32.93 59.37 -20.83
C ARG A 4 -32.86 58.10 -21.69
N ASP A 5 -31.86 57.27 -21.40
CA ASP A 5 -31.57 55.92 -21.91
C ASP A 5 -30.70 55.80 -23.17
N SER A 6 -29.48 55.32 -22.97
CA SER A 6 -29.27 53.86 -23.00
C SER A 6 -27.81 53.51 -22.68
N ASP A 7 -27.53 53.28 -21.40
CA ASP A 7 -26.37 52.50 -20.98
C ASP A 7 -26.59 51.04 -21.42
N ARG A 8 -25.94 50.68 -22.52
CA ARG A 8 -26.00 49.34 -23.11
C ARG A 8 -25.03 48.41 -22.37
N TYR A 9 -25.46 47.86 -21.23
CA TYR A 9 -24.80 46.67 -20.67
C TYR A 9 -25.23 45.43 -21.49
N PRO A 10 -24.29 44.59 -21.96
CA PRO A 10 -24.64 43.33 -22.61
C PRO A 10 -25.03 42.31 -21.54
N GLU A 11 -26.31 42.27 -21.19
CA GLU A 11 -26.91 41.10 -20.53
C GLU A 11 -27.05 39.97 -21.57
N GLY A 12 -26.28 38.90 -21.40
CA GLY A 12 -26.39 37.76 -22.32
C GLY A 12 -25.37 36.64 -22.20
N ALA A 13 -24.53 36.60 -21.14
CA ALA A 13 -23.75 35.41 -20.85
C ALA A 13 -24.68 34.33 -20.27
N SER A 14 -25.33 33.57 -21.16
CA SER A 14 -26.27 32.49 -20.88
C SER A 14 -25.82 31.59 -19.72
N SER A 15 -26.67 31.52 -18.68
CA SER A 15 -26.56 30.65 -17.50
C SER A 15 -26.14 29.20 -17.82
N SER A 16 -26.51 28.68 -19.00
CA SER A 16 -26.08 27.36 -19.50
C SER A 16 -24.56 27.27 -19.75
N SER A 17 -23.96 28.28 -20.39
CA SER A 17 -22.53 28.29 -20.74
C SER A 17 -21.63 28.29 -19.50
N MET A 18 -22.05 28.96 -18.41
CA MET A 18 -21.31 28.91 -17.15
C MET A 18 -21.44 27.55 -16.44
N ARG A 19 -22.60 26.88 -16.54
CA ARG A 19 -22.80 25.54 -15.97
C ARG A 19 -21.96 24.50 -16.70
N ASP A 20 -21.89 24.56 -18.02
CA ASP A 20 -21.09 23.65 -18.83
C ASP A 20 -19.58 23.84 -18.60
N ARG A 21 -19.12 25.09 -18.47
CA ARG A 21 -17.72 25.39 -18.09
C ARG A 21 -17.38 24.88 -16.69
N ARG A 22 -18.27 25.05 -15.70
CA ARG A 22 -18.06 24.51 -14.35
C ARG A 22 -18.01 22.99 -14.35
N ARG A 23 -18.87 22.34 -15.14
CA ARG A 23 -18.89 20.87 -15.31
C ARG A 23 -17.59 20.36 -15.91
N SER A 24 -17.12 20.99 -16.99
CA SER A 24 -15.85 20.66 -17.65
C SER A 24 -14.63 20.83 -16.73
N VAL A 25 -14.59 21.88 -15.91
CA VAL A 25 -13.53 22.08 -14.91
C VAL A 25 -13.55 21.01 -13.82
N LEU A 26 -14.75 20.61 -13.35
CA LEU A 26 -14.89 19.54 -12.36
C LEU A 26 -14.48 18.18 -12.92
N GLU A 27 -14.84 17.88 -14.16
CA GLU A 27 -14.45 16.67 -14.87
C GLU A 27 -12.93 16.61 -15.08
N SER A 28 -12.31 17.72 -15.49
CA SER A 28 -10.85 17.82 -15.62
C SER A 28 -10.14 17.58 -14.28
N ARG A 29 -10.63 18.18 -13.19
CA ARG A 29 -10.09 17.97 -11.84
C ARG A 29 -10.25 16.52 -11.37
N ARG A 30 -11.38 15.88 -11.68
CA ARG A 30 -11.63 14.47 -11.36
C ARG A 30 -10.67 13.56 -12.15
N HIS A 31 -10.46 13.84 -13.43
CA HIS A 31 -9.52 13.11 -14.26
C HIS A 31 -8.09 13.23 -13.72
N ASP A 32 -7.63 14.46 -13.45
CA ASP A 32 -6.31 14.73 -12.87
C ASP A 32 -6.10 14.02 -11.54
N TRP A 33 -7.10 14.04 -10.67
CA TRP A 33 -7.06 13.32 -9.39
C TRP A 33 -6.87 11.83 -9.59
N THR A 34 -7.61 11.26 -10.54
CA THR A 34 -7.58 9.83 -10.85
C THR A 34 -6.20 9.44 -11.39
N GLN A 35 -5.68 10.18 -12.36
CA GLN A 35 -4.36 9.96 -12.93
C GLN A 35 -3.25 10.04 -11.88
N ARG A 36 -3.28 11.05 -11.01
CA ARG A 36 -2.31 11.18 -9.91
C ARG A 36 -2.40 10.02 -8.91
N SER A 37 -3.62 9.57 -8.60
CA SER A 37 -3.82 8.45 -7.68
C SER A 37 -3.29 7.14 -8.26
N LEU A 38 -3.58 6.85 -9.53
CA LEU A 38 -3.08 5.66 -10.22
C LEU A 38 -1.55 5.70 -10.31
N LYS A 39 -0.97 6.82 -10.77
CA LYS A 39 0.49 6.99 -10.84
C LYS A 39 1.17 6.77 -9.50
N TYR A 40 0.63 7.32 -8.43
CA TYR A 40 1.15 7.08 -7.08
C TYR A 40 1.07 5.60 -6.70
N TYR A 41 -0.09 4.99 -6.91
CA TYR A 41 -0.35 3.62 -6.54
C TYR A 41 0.54 2.63 -7.31
N THR A 42 0.65 2.76 -8.64
CA THR A 42 1.53 1.90 -9.45
C THR A 42 3.00 2.02 -9.04
N THR A 43 3.43 3.23 -8.65
CA THR A 43 4.77 3.49 -8.12
C THR A 43 5.01 2.78 -6.79
N VAL A 44 4.08 2.94 -5.83
CA VAL A 44 4.20 2.35 -4.49
C VAL A 44 4.10 0.82 -4.54
N SER A 45 3.19 0.30 -5.35
CA SER A 45 3.00 -1.14 -5.56
C SER A 45 4.12 -1.78 -6.40
N ARG A 46 5.00 -0.97 -7.00
CA ARG A 46 6.10 -1.40 -7.91
C ARG A 46 5.61 -2.34 -9.00
N GLU A 47 4.44 -2.05 -9.55
CA GLU A 47 3.67 -2.93 -10.43
C GLU A 47 4.48 -3.40 -11.65
N GLN A 48 5.21 -2.48 -12.30
CA GLN A 48 6.05 -2.79 -13.44
C GLN A 48 7.13 -3.85 -13.12
N LYS A 49 7.74 -3.77 -11.93
CA LYS A 49 8.77 -4.72 -11.50
C LYS A 49 8.17 -6.10 -11.22
N ARG A 50 6.92 -6.17 -10.77
CA ARG A 50 6.19 -7.44 -10.57
C ARG A 50 5.78 -8.06 -11.90
N ARG A 51 5.34 -7.25 -12.87
CA ARG A 51 5.04 -7.70 -14.25
C ARG A 51 6.27 -8.29 -14.93
N ASN A 52 7.41 -7.60 -14.86
CA ASN A 52 8.66 -8.07 -15.44
C ASN A 52 9.15 -9.41 -14.84
N ARG A 53 8.62 -9.82 -13.68
CA ARG A 53 8.97 -11.07 -12.99
C ARG A 53 7.97 -12.19 -13.22
N GLY A 54 6.91 -11.96 -13.99
CA GLY A 54 5.78 -12.91 -14.11
C GLY A 54 4.99 -13.11 -12.80
N GLN A 55 5.26 -12.32 -11.75
CA GLN A 55 4.51 -12.32 -10.48
C GLN A 55 3.12 -11.68 -10.62
N LEU A 56 2.89 -11.05 -11.77
CA LEU A 56 1.59 -10.72 -12.30
C LEU A 56 1.50 -11.46 -13.63
N PRO A 57 0.45 -12.26 -13.89
CA PRO A 57 0.27 -12.86 -15.20
C PRO A 57 0.48 -11.83 -16.33
N PRO A 58 1.03 -12.23 -17.50
CA PRO A 58 1.16 -11.36 -18.68
C PRO A 58 -0.17 -10.73 -19.10
N HIS A 59 -1.27 -11.39 -18.71
CA HIS A 59 -2.66 -10.97 -18.78
C HIS A 59 -3.34 -11.03 -17.40
N ALA A 60 -2.67 -10.57 -16.32
CA ALA A 60 -3.32 -10.20 -15.05
C ALA A 60 -4.14 -8.97 -15.32
N SER A 61 -5.22 -9.23 -16.03
CA SER A 61 -5.75 -8.27 -16.92
C SER A 61 -6.55 -7.31 -16.07
N LEU A 62 -6.12 -6.07 -16.04
CA LEU A 62 -7.04 -4.95 -16.10
C LEU A 62 -7.99 -5.09 -17.33
N ASP A 63 -8.29 -6.24 -17.92
CA ASP A 63 -9.17 -6.37 -19.09
C ASP A 63 -10.62 -6.50 -18.63
N SER A 64 -10.87 -6.96 -17.38
CA SER A 64 -12.17 -6.76 -16.75
C SER A 64 -12.32 -5.30 -16.33
N PRO A 65 -13.41 -4.63 -16.76
CA PRO A 65 -13.78 -3.31 -16.26
C PRO A 65 -13.87 -3.26 -14.73
N ASP A 66 -14.24 -4.36 -14.09
CA ASP A 66 -14.41 -4.45 -12.65
C ASP A 66 -13.06 -4.43 -11.92
N ASP A 67 -12.05 -5.14 -12.42
CA ASP A 67 -10.70 -5.14 -11.85
C ASP A 67 -10.03 -3.76 -11.98
N ARG A 68 -10.24 -3.08 -13.12
CA ARG A 68 -9.83 -1.68 -13.31
C ARG A 68 -10.48 -0.78 -12.26
N ALA A 69 -11.78 -0.90 -12.08
CA ALA A 69 -12.53 -0.10 -11.12
C ALA A 69 -12.06 -0.35 -9.68
N ARG A 70 -11.80 -1.60 -9.31
CA ARG A 70 -11.26 -1.99 -7.99
C ARG A 70 -9.90 -1.33 -7.73
N VAL A 71 -8.96 -1.46 -8.66
CA VAL A 71 -7.62 -0.82 -8.56
C VAL A 71 -7.73 0.70 -8.49
N GLU A 72 -8.60 1.31 -9.29
CA GLU A 72 -8.81 2.76 -9.29
C GLU A 72 -9.37 3.27 -7.96
N ILE A 73 -10.36 2.57 -7.39
CA ILE A 73 -10.93 2.88 -6.08
C ILE A 73 -9.84 2.78 -5.01
N LEU A 74 -9.08 1.69 -5.01
CA LEU A 74 -8.00 1.46 -4.06
C LEU A 74 -6.90 2.54 -4.16
N ALA A 75 -6.50 2.89 -5.38
CA ALA A 75 -5.52 3.94 -5.66
C ALA A 75 -6.00 5.31 -5.14
N ARG A 76 -7.28 5.65 -5.37
CA ARG A 76 -7.88 6.89 -4.84
C ARG A 76 -7.88 6.93 -3.32
N LYS A 77 -8.24 5.82 -2.65
CA LYS A 77 -8.21 5.72 -1.18
C LYS A 77 -6.79 5.93 -0.63
N HIS A 78 -5.80 5.27 -1.23
CA HIS A 78 -4.38 5.44 -0.90
C HIS A 78 -3.89 6.88 -1.08
N TYR A 79 -4.20 7.48 -2.22
CA TYR A 79 -3.81 8.85 -2.51
C TYR A 79 -4.48 9.86 -1.56
N PHE A 80 -5.74 9.61 -1.18
CA PHE A 80 -6.44 10.40 -0.18
C PHE A 80 -5.78 10.28 1.20
N ALA A 81 -5.41 9.07 1.63
CA ALA A 81 -4.65 8.87 2.86
C ALA A 81 -3.31 9.63 2.86
N LEU A 82 -2.56 9.59 1.75
CA LEU A 82 -1.33 10.37 1.58
C LEU A 82 -1.59 11.88 1.74
N ARG A 83 -2.66 12.42 1.15
CA ARG A 83 -3.03 13.83 1.30
C ARG A 83 -3.32 14.18 2.76
N LYS A 84 -4.01 13.29 3.50
CA LYS A 84 -4.25 13.45 4.95
C LYS A 84 -2.95 13.46 5.75
N ILE A 85 -1.97 12.63 5.38
CA ILE A 85 -0.63 12.67 5.98
C ILE A 85 0.05 14.01 5.72
N LYS A 86 0.02 14.50 4.47
CA LYS A 86 0.63 15.78 4.09
C LYS A 86 0.00 16.97 4.80
N SER A 87 -1.29 16.90 5.13
CA SER A 87 -2.00 17.93 5.88
C SER A 87 -1.95 17.73 7.41
N GLY A 88 -1.09 16.83 7.92
CA GLY A 88 -0.94 16.57 9.36
C GLY A 88 -2.09 15.78 10.01
N GLN A 89 -3.10 15.35 9.26
CA GLN A 89 -4.25 14.61 9.77
C GLN A 89 -3.94 13.11 9.88
N LEU A 90 -2.95 12.75 10.71
CA LEU A 90 -2.42 11.38 10.78
C LEU A 90 -3.45 10.36 11.27
N GLY A 91 -4.31 10.72 12.23
CA GLY A 91 -5.40 9.84 12.69
C GLY A 91 -6.44 9.55 11.60
N HIS A 92 -6.68 10.50 10.68
CA HIS A 92 -7.56 10.27 9.54
C HIS A 92 -6.93 9.31 8.52
N ALA A 93 -5.64 9.50 8.23
CA ALA A 93 -4.91 8.59 7.36
C ALA A 93 -4.91 7.16 7.91
N GLU A 94 -4.74 6.99 9.23
CA GLU A 94 -4.79 5.68 9.87
C GLU A 94 -6.15 4.99 9.69
N ARG A 95 -7.25 5.72 9.96
CA ARG A 95 -8.61 5.18 9.76
C ARG A 95 -8.84 4.73 8.33
N ILE A 96 -8.33 5.48 7.35
CA ILE A 96 -8.41 5.11 5.93
C ILE A 96 -7.64 3.81 5.67
N TYR A 97 -6.39 3.70 6.12
CA TYR A 97 -5.60 2.47 5.89
C TYR A 97 -6.17 1.25 6.60
N ARG A 98 -6.64 1.38 7.85
CA ARG A 98 -7.28 0.27 8.56
C ARG A 98 -8.51 -0.22 7.82
N ARG A 99 -9.35 0.70 7.32
CA ARG A 99 -10.53 0.36 6.52
C ARG A 99 -10.14 -0.37 5.23
N ILE A 100 -9.15 0.14 4.49
CA ILE A 100 -8.64 -0.53 3.28
C ILE A 100 -8.20 -1.96 3.60
N ILE A 101 -7.44 -2.15 4.69
CA ILE A 101 -6.93 -3.47 5.08
C ILE A 101 -8.09 -4.41 5.42
N THR A 102 -9.07 -3.96 6.23
CA THR A 102 -10.24 -4.77 6.56
C THR A 102 -11.05 -5.17 5.33
N GLU A 103 -11.24 -4.26 4.37
CA GLU A 103 -11.92 -4.56 3.10
C GLU A 103 -11.16 -5.62 2.30
N LEU A 104 -9.84 -5.47 2.14
CA LEU A 104 -9.00 -6.44 1.43
C LEU A 104 -8.93 -7.80 2.11
N GLN A 105 -9.01 -7.85 3.45
CA GLN A 105 -9.03 -9.11 4.19
C GLN A 105 -10.36 -9.83 4.01
N ALA A 106 -11.49 -9.11 4.03
CA ALA A 106 -12.80 -9.69 3.80
C ALA A 106 -12.91 -10.28 2.37
N GLU A 107 -12.44 -9.55 1.37
CA GLU A 107 -12.38 -10.01 -0.03
C GLU A 107 -11.55 -11.32 -0.14
N ALA A 108 -10.40 -11.38 0.54
CA ALA A 108 -9.55 -12.58 0.53
C ALA A 108 -10.18 -13.80 1.22
N SER A 109 -11.08 -13.62 2.19
CA SER A 109 -11.78 -14.71 2.88
C SER A 109 -13.01 -15.21 2.11
N GLU A 110 -13.65 -14.37 1.29
CA GLU A 110 -14.86 -14.70 0.53
C GLU A 110 -14.56 -15.47 -0.77
N GLU A 111 -13.38 -15.29 -1.37
CA GLU A 111 -12.96 -15.93 -2.63
C GLU A 111 -12.45 -17.39 -2.46
N GLY A 112 -12.77 -18.05 -1.33
CA GLY A 112 -12.51 -19.47 -1.07
C GLY A 112 -13.29 -20.48 -1.93
N GLY A 113 -13.92 -20.03 -3.03
CA GLY A 113 -14.72 -20.84 -3.95
C GLY A 113 -14.21 -20.76 -5.39
N GLU A 114 -13.58 -21.84 -5.86
CA GLU A 114 -13.63 -22.32 -7.25
C GLU A 114 -13.06 -21.48 -8.41
N HIS A 115 -12.26 -20.44 -8.18
CA HIS A 115 -11.48 -19.79 -9.24
C HIS A 115 -9.97 -19.79 -8.96
N GLY A 116 -9.37 -20.97 -9.13
CA GLY A 116 -7.91 -21.18 -9.22
C GLY A 116 -7.27 -20.51 -10.44
N LYS A 117 -7.15 -19.17 -10.43
CA LYS A 117 -6.33 -18.41 -11.38
C LYS A 117 -5.46 -17.35 -10.69
N GLY A 118 -4.46 -17.84 -9.96
CA GLY A 118 -3.06 -17.43 -10.14
C GLY A 118 -2.66 -15.95 -9.99
N GLY A 119 -3.35 -15.14 -9.20
CA GLY A 119 -2.92 -13.80 -8.80
C GLY A 119 -2.77 -13.70 -7.29
N CYS A 120 -1.59 -13.31 -6.78
CA CYS A 120 -1.43 -13.08 -5.33
C CYS A 120 -2.12 -11.76 -4.92
N ASP A 121 -3.40 -11.80 -4.52
CA ASP A 121 -4.16 -10.65 -4.00
C ASP A 121 -3.59 -10.08 -2.70
N HIS A 122 -2.69 -10.83 -2.05
CA HIS A 122 -1.93 -10.34 -0.90
C HIS A 122 -1.00 -9.17 -1.22
N ALA A 123 -0.78 -8.82 -2.48
CA ALA A 123 0.04 -7.67 -2.82
C ALA A 123 -0.59 -6.33 -2.41
N ASN A 124 -1.90 -6.18 -2.63
CA ASN A 124 -2.64 -4.97 -2.26
C ASN A 124 -2.70 -4.84 -0.75
N LEU A 125 -2.92 -5.97 -0.07
CA LEU A 125 -2.90 -6.09 1.38
C LEU A 125 -1.51 -5.78 1.95
N ALA A 126 -0.44 -6.28 1.33
CA ALA A 126 0.95 -6.03 1.72
C ALA A 126 1.28 -4.54 1.61
N VAL A 127 0.98 -3.89 0.48
CA VAL A 127 1.22 -2.46 0.28
C VAL A 127 0.47 -1.63 1.33
N SER A 128 -0.82 -1.93 1.54
CA SER A 128 -1.65 -1.21 2.51
C SER A 128 -1.12 -1.37 3.94
N THR A 129 -0.70 -2.59 4.29
CA THR A 129 -0.09 -2.90 5.60
C THR A 129 1.22 -2.15 5.80
N LEU A 130 2.11 -2.14 4.80
CA LEU A 130 3.38 -1.42 4.88
C LEU A 130 3.16 0.08 5.10
N LEU A 131 2.19 0.67 4.40
CA LEU A 131 1.86 2.08 4.56
C LEU A 131 1.27 2.40 5.93
N LEU A 132 0.40 1.52 6.46
CA LEU A 132 -0.10 1.64 7.82
C LEU A 132 1.04 1.56 8.84
N ALA A 133 1.93 0.56 8.72
CA ALA A 133 3.05 0.36 9.63
C ALA A 133 4.00 1.57 9.61
N LEU A 134 4.29 2.15 8.44
CA LEU A 134 5.09 3.37 8.32
C LEU A 134 4.41 4.58 8.98
N LEU A 135 3.09 4.72 8.81
CA LEU A 135 2.31 5.79 9.46
C LEU A 135 2.35 5.67 10.99
N LEU A 136 2.20 4.45 11.51
CA LEU A 136 2.24 4.18 12.96
C LEU A 136 3.64 4.45 13.53
N GLN A 137 4.69 4.03 12.84
CA GLN A 137 6.08 4.38 13.18
C GLN A 137 6.30 5.90 13.22
N ARG A 138 5.75 6.64 12.24
CA ARG A 138 5.84 8.11 12.21
C ARG A 138 5.16 8.78 13.40
N ARG A 139 4.15 8.14 13.99
CA ARG A 139 3.45 8.60 15.19
C ARG A 139 4.10 8.16 16.50
N GLY A 140 5.15 7.34 16.44
CA GLY A 140 5.74 6.70 17.61
C GLY A 140 4.91 5.54 18.18
N ASP A 141 3.88 5.07 17.47
CA ASP A 141 3.08 3.91 17.90
C ASP A 141 3.73 2.60 17.43
N ASP A 142 4.78 2.20 18.13
CA ASP A 142 5.53 0.99 17.82
C ASP A 142 4.74 -0.30 18.09
N LYS A 143 3.81 -0.26 19.06
CA LYS A 143 2.95 -1.42 19.36
C LYS A 143 1.94 -1.61 18.24
N GLY A 144 1.31 -0.53 17.77
CA GLY A 144 0.44 -0.55 16.61
C GLY A 144 1.16 -1.02 15.35
N ALA A 145 2.38 -0.53 15.10
CA ALA A 145 3.17 -0.98 13.96
C ALA A 145 3.46 -2.49 13.98
N ARG A 146 3.86 -3.04 15.15
CA ARG A 146 4.01 -4.50 15.33
C ARG A 146 2.72 -5.25 15.07
N SER A 147 1.62 -4.78 15.63
CA SER A 147 0.31 -5.41 15.44
C SER A 147 -0.11 -5.42 13.97
N ALA A 148 0.16 -4.36 13.22
CA ALA A 148 -0.13 -4.31 11.78
C ALA A 148 0.63 -5.42 11.01
N PHE A 149 1.93 -5.60 11.29
CA PHE A 149 2.71 -6.68 10.69
C PHE A 149 2.20 -8.07 11.08
N LEU A 150 1.96 -8.30 12.36
CA LEU A 150 1.51 -9.61 12.85
C LEU A 150 0.11 -9.98 12.32
N ASN A 151 -0.79 -9.01 12.20
CA ASN A 151 -2.12 -9.24 11.62
C ASN A 151 -2.03 -9.59 10.14
N PHE A 152 -1.13 -8.94 9.38
CA PHE A 152 -0.87 -9.33 7.99
C PHE A 152 -0.42 -10.78 7.90
N PHE A 153 0.53 -11.22 8.73
CA PHE A 153 0.99 -12.61 8.68
C PHE A 153 -0.09 -13.61 9.14
N ARG A 154 -0.92 -13.25 10.11
CA ARG A 154 -2.06 -14.11 10.49
C ARG A 154 -2.98 -14.36 9.29
N THR A 155 -3.37 -13.33 8.57
CA THR A 155 -4.27 -13.47 7.41
C THR A 155 -3.57 -14.05 6.18
N ALA A 156 -2.33 -13.64 5.89
CA ALA A 156 -1.65 -14.06 4.66
C ALA A 156 -1.00 -15.46 4.76
N VAL A 157 -0.65 -15.92 5.97
CA VAL A 157 0.17 -17.13 6.18
C VAL A 157 -0.55 -18.23 6.97
N ILE A 158 -1.46 -17.89 7.90
CA ILE A 158 -2.12 -18.91 8.75
C ILE A 158 -3.47 -19.36 8.16
N GLU A 159 -4.20 -18.47 7.48
CA GLU A 159 -5.48 -18.81 6.85
C GLU A 159 -5.33 -19.52 5.48
N ASN A 160 -4.10 -19.62 4.98
CA ASN A 160 -3.74 -20.38 3.79
C ASN A 160 -2.90 -21.60 4.24
N ASP A 161 -3.55 -22.75 4.49
CA ASP A 161 -2.91 -24.05 4.83
C ASP A 161 -2.01 -24.63 3.70
N ASP A 162 -1.62 -23.81 2.74
CA ASP A 162 -0.84 -24.19 1.58
C ASP A 162 0.55 -23.53 1.65
N PRO A 163 1.62 -24.30 1.98
CA PRO A 163 2.99 -23.78 2.02
C PRO A 163 3.47 -23.28 0.65
N GLU A 164 2.79 -23.62 -0.46
CA GLU A 164 3.10 -23.10 -1.80
C GLU A 164 2.51 -21.69 -2.04
N LYS A 165 1.64 -21.18 -1.15
CA LYS A 165 1.08 -19.82 -1.21
C LYS A 165 1.91 -18.76 -0.49
N GLU A 166 3.10 -19.09 0.02
CA GLU A 166 4.05 -18.10 0.54
C GLU A 166 4.59 -17.24 -0.63
N CYS A 167 3.79 -16.25 -1.06
CA CYS A 167 4.08 -15.45 -2.25
C CYS A 167 5.14 -14.37 -1.94
N ALA A 168 5.94 -13.99 -2.95
CA ALA A 168 7.00 -12.96 -2.82
C ALA A 168 6.53 -11.60 -2.26
N CYS A 169 5.21 -11.33 -2.24
CA CYS A 169 4.66 -10.15 -1.58
C CYS A 169 4.84 -10.20 -0.05
N SER A 170 4.70 -11.39 0.55
CA SER A 170 4.93 -11.63 1.98
C SER A 170 6.41 -11.44 2.36
N ALA A 171 7.33 -11.80 1.46
CA ALA A 171 8.78 -11.59 1.65
C ALA A 171 9.13 -10.13 1.92
N LYS A 172 8.52 -9.18 1.20
CA LYS A 172 8.74 -7.74 1.40
C LYS A 172 8.17 -7.25 2.73
N VAL A 173 7.02 -7.78 3.15
CA VAL A 173 6.44 -7.44 4.45
C VAL A 173 7.31 -7.98 5.58
N LEU A 174 7.83 -9.21 5.45
CA LEU A 174 8.81 -9.79 6.39
C LEU A 174 10.10 -8.96 6.44
N GLN A 175 10.67 -8.59 5.30
CA GLN A 175 11.86 -7.74 5.25
C GLN A 175 11.62 -6.41 5.97
N ALA A 176 10.51 -5.74 5.70
CA ALA A 176 10.17 -4.49 6.37
C ALA A 176 9.95 -4.69 7.88
N TYR A 177 9.35 -5.81 8.28
CA TYR A 177 9.14 -6.15 9.68
C TYR A 177 10.47 -6.42 10.41
N ALA A 178 11.39 -7.14 9.76
CA ALA A 178 12.74 -7.34 10.26
C ALA A 178 13.43 -6.00 10.51
N LEU A 179 13.51 -5.14 9.48
CA LEU A 179 14.12 -3.81 9.62
C LEU A 179 13.50 -2.98 10.74
N PHE A 180 12.18 -3.09 10.92
CA PHE A 180 11.49 -2.46 12.04
C PHE A 180 11.97 -3.02 13.39
N GLU A 181 12.01 -4.34 13.57
CA GLU A 181 12.45 -4.95 14.84
C GLU A 181 13.94 -4.68 15.11
N MET A 182 14.79 -4.67 14.07
CA MET A 182 16.19 -4.27 14.15
C MET A 182 16.33 -2.86 14.73
N LYS A 183 15.57 -1.89 14.20
CA LYS A 183 15.55 -0.51 14.69
C LYS A 183 15.07 -0.41 16.15
N LYS A 184 14.31 -1.38 16.64
CA LYS A 184 13.81 -1.44 18.03
C LYS A 184 14.72 -2.21 18.98
N GLY A 185 15.91 -2.62 18.54
CA GLY A 185 16.88 -3.37 19.36
C GLY A 185 16.60 -4.87 19.43
N ASN A 186 15.61 -5.37 18.69
CA ASN A 186 15.26 -6.80 18.66
C ASN A 186 16.08 -7.52 17.57
N GLY A 187 17.41 -7.43 17.66
CA GLY A 187 18.35 -7.89 16.63
C GLY A 187 18.17 -9.37 16.25
N ARG A 188 18.20 -10.28 17.23
CA ARG A 188 18.00 -11.73 17.00
C ARG A 188 16.70 -12.04 16.28
N LYS A 189 15.57 -11.53 16.81
CA LYS A 189 14.25 -11.72 16.18
C LYS A 189 14.23 -11.15 14.76
N SER A 190 14.85 -9.98 14.57
CA SER A 190 14.96 -9.39 13.24
C SER A 190 15.75 -10.27 12.28
N LEU A 191 16.83 -10.92 12.73
CA LEU A 191 17.63 -11.83 11.92
C LEU A 191 16.78 -13.03 11.46
N GLU A 192 16.09 -13.69 12.40
CA GLU A 192 15.19 -14.82 12.11
C GLU A 192 14.10 -14.46 11.07
N ILE A 193 13.52 -13.25 11.20
CA ILE A 193 12.49 -12.76 10.27
C ILE A 193 13.08 -12.49 8.88
N VAL A 194 14.26 -11.86 8.77
CA VAL A 194 14.84 -11.53 7.45
C VAL A 194 15.33 -12.79 6.74
N GLU A 195 15.85 -13.79 7.45
CA GLU A 195 16.19 -15.09 6.86
C GLU A 195 14.97 -15.76 6.26
N ARG A 196 13.82 -15.71 6.96
CA ARG A 196 12.54 -16.17 6.39
C ARG A 196 12.17 -15.37 5.15
N ALA A 197 12.34 -14.04 5.16
CA ALA A 197 12.08 -13.21 3.98
C ALA A 197 12.93 -13.63 2.78
N VAL A 198 14.21 -13.93 3.00
CA VAL A 198 15.15 -14.38 1.94
C VAL A 198 14.80 -15.76 1.41
N ARG A 199 14.31 -16.68 2.26
CA ARG A 199 13.80 -17.97 1.80
C ARG A 199 12.60 -17.84 0.85
N LEU A 200 11.79 -16.78 1.03
CA LEU A 200 10.63 -16.50 0.17
C LEU A 200 10.98 -15.72 -1.11
N ASP A 201 12.02 -14.90 -1.07
CA ASP A 201 12.49 -14.10 -2.21
C ASP A 201 14.01 -13.97 -2.11
N GLU A 202 14.73 -14.83 -2.84
CA GLU A 202 16.20 -14.93 -2.76
C GLU A 202 16.89 -13.63 -3.19
N GLU A 203 16.24 -12.77 -3.97
CA GLU A 203 16.79 -11.46 -4.31
C GLU A 203 16.94 -10.53 -3.10
N LEU A 204 16.29 -10.84 -1.98
CA LEU A 204 16.45 -10.11 -0.72
C LEU A 204 17.74 -10.50 0.01
N ARG A 205 18.48 -11.52 -0.45
CA ARG A 205 19.73 -12.00 0.15
C ARG A 205 20.76 -10.90 0.44
N PRO A 206 20.97 -9.87 -0.42
CA PRO A 206 21.91 -8.78 -0.13
C PRO A 206 21.60 -7.99 1.16
N VAL A 207 20.38 -8.11 1.71
CA VAL A 207 20.00 -7.47 2.96
C VAL A 207 20.75 -8.08 4.15
N LEU A 208 21.04 -9.39 4.11
CA LEU A 208 21.81 -10.07 5.15
C LEU A 208 23.26 -9.55 5.22
N GLU A 209 23.76 -8.98 4.12
CA GLU A 209 25.09 -8.39 4.06
C GLU A 209 25.15 -6.99 4.68
N TRP A 210 24.02 -6.38 5.03
CA TRP A 210 24.02 -5.07 5.67
C TRP A 210 24.65 -5.15 7.06
N LYS A 211 25.46 -4.15 7.41
CA LYS A 211 26.22 -4.11 8.68
C LYS A 211 25.37 -4.53 9.89
N GLN A 212 24.18 -3.94 10.05
CA GLN A 212 23.30 -4.24 11.19
C GLN A 212 22.89 -5.71 11.33
N PHE A 213 22.80 -6.47 10.22
CA PHE A 213 22.50 -7.89 10.25
C PHE A 213 23.76 -8.72 10.47
N ARG A 214 24.89 -8.33 9.85
CA ARG A 214 26.19 -8.98 10.06
C ARG A 214 26.64 -8.90 11.51
N ASP A 215 26.54 -7.72 12.13
CA ASP A 215 26.92 -7.50 13.52
C ASP A 215 26.11 -8.44 14.45
N VAL A 216 24.80 -8.58 14.21
CA VAL A 216 23.94 -9.50 14.98
C VAL A 216 24.29 -10.97 14.72
N MET A 217 24.56 -11.36 13.48
CA MET A 217 25.01 -12.72 13.15
C MET A 217 26.30 -13.09 13.88
N GLU A 218 27.28 -12.17 13.91
CA GLU A 218 28.52 -12.36 14.66
C GLU A 218 28.27 -12.48 16.18
N GLU A 219 27.38 -11.66 16.76
CA GLU A 219 27.05 -11.75 18.17
C GLU A 219 26.35 -13.08 18.55
N VAL A 220 25.48 -13.58 17.67
CA VAL A 220 24.81 -14.88 17.82
C VAL A 220 25.80 -16.02 17.71
N ASN A 221 26.66 -16.02 16.68
CA ASN A 221 27.67 -17.05 16.45
C ASN A 221 28.73 -17.12 17.55
N ASN A 222 29.08 -15.97 18.14
CA ASN A 222 30.04 -15.88 19.24
C ASN A 222 29.41 -16.16 20.63
N GLY A 223 28.13 -16.51 20.70
CA GLY A 223 27.42 -16.79 21.96
C GLY A 223 27.25 -15.59 22.89
N ARG A 224 27.61 -14.38 22.45
CA ARG A 224 27.63 -13.16 23.29
C ARG A 224 26.24 -12.58 23.57
N TYR A 225 25.23 -13.00 22.80
CA TYR A 225 23.86 -12.51 22.95
C TYR A 225 23.19 -12.94 24.27
N TYR A 226 23.63 -14.06 24.87
CA TYR A 226 23.08 -14.56 26.14
C TYR A 226 23.63 -13.87 27.39
N GLN A 227 24.61 -12.95 27.24
CA GLN A 227 25.25 -12.27 28.37
C GLN A 227 24.74 -10.84 28.61
N ARG A 228 23.81 -10.34 27.79
CA ARG A 228 23.32 -8.95 27.81
C ARG A 228 21.81 -8.79 28.08
N ALA A 229 21.09 -9.87 28.37
CA ALA A 229 19.69 -9.83 28.81
C ALA A 229 19.61 -9.80 30.34
#